data_AF-A0A813RB22-F1
#
_entry.id   AF-A0A813RB22-F1
#
_cell.length_a   1.000
_cell.length_b   1.000
_cell.length_c   1.000
_cell.angle_alpha   90.00
_cell.angle_beta   90.00
_cell.angle_gamma   90.00
#
_symmetry.space_group_name_H-M   'P 1'
#
loop_
_entity.id
_entity.type
_entity.pdbx_description
1 polymer ?
#
loop_
_entity_poly.entity_id
_entity_poly.type
_entity_poly.pdbx_seq_one_letter_code
_entity_poly.pdbx_strand_id
1 'polypeptide(L)'
;MLKDVPEKLNDFNQIVDNKMLKTTNLLFQLKSIYERRLNLLHTSTHYFNNNQSEINQKKGVFLKETISYLNCERSALSCIKNNEYSSALPYLQQSIDIQKQIFHSDHLNLTFTYDQIGFVYEKLNRPNEALSFYELSLNIRKKILPNDHIDLAESYDNMANVFIRKLI
;
A
#
# COMPACT_ATOMS: atom_id res chain seq x y z
N MET A 1 -34.48 51.10 -52.48
CA MET A 1 -34.09 50.34 -51.27
C MET A 1 -33.53 48.94 -51.60
N LEU A 2 -32.67 48.76 -52.62
CA LEU A 2 -32.33 47.39 -53.11
C LEU A 2 -30.85 47.15 -53.50
N LYS A 3 -29.89 48.01 -53.12
CA LYS A 3 -28.47 47.82 -53.53
C LYS A 3 -27.61 46.95 -52.60
N ASP A 4 -28.03 46.65 -51.37
CA ASP A 4 -27.16 46.02 -50.35
C ASP A 4 -27.36 44.50 -50.17
N VAL A 5 -28.19 43.87 -51.00
CA VAL A 5 -28.57 42.44 -50.87
C VAL A 5 -27.43 41.48 -51.30
N PRO A 6 -26.66 41.73 -52.38
CA PRO A 6 -25.64 40.79 -52.84
C PRO A 6 -24.42 40.65 -51.91
N GLU A 7 -23.94 41.76 -51.32
CA GLU A 7 -22.80 41.74 -50.38
C GLU A 7 -23.14 40.98 -49.10
N LYS A 8 -24.32 41.22 -48.52
CA LYS A 8 -24.77 40.52 -47.30
C LYS A 8 -24.95 39.01 -47.52
N LEU A 9 -25.34 38.60 -48.73
CA LEU A 9 -25.47 37.18 -49.09
C LEU A 9 -24.09 36.50 -49.21
N ASN A 10 -23.10 37.22 -49.75
CA ASN A 10 -21.73 36.73 -49.88
C ASN A 10 -21.05 36.57 -48.51
N ASP A 11 -21.21 37.56 -47.63
CA ASP A 11 -20.71 37.49 -46.25
C ASP A 11 -21.37 36.34 -45.46
N PHE A 12 -22.67 36.12 -45.64
CA PHE A 12 -23.38 35.02 -44.99
C PHE A 12 -22.85 33.65 -45.44
N ASN A 13 -22.69 33.43 -46.74
CA ASN A 13 -22.15 32.19 -47.28
C ASN A 13 -20.72 31.93 -46.77
N GLN A 14 -19.87 32.96 -46.75
CA GLN A 14 -18.50 32.85 -46.26
C GLN A 14 -18.42 32.55 -44.75
N ILE A 15 -19.36 33.06 -43.95
CA ILE A 15 -19.48 32.74 -42.51
C ILE A 15 -19.94 31.29 -42.32
N VAL A 16 -20.92 30.83 -43.11
CA VAL A 16 -21.43 29.46 -43.07
C VAL A 16 -20.32 28.48 -43.45
N ASP A 17 -19.58 28.74 -44.53
CA ASP A 17 -18.48 27.91 -45.00
C ASP A 17 -17.34 27.84 -43.97
N ASN A 18 -16.97 28.98 -43.38
CA ASN A 18 -15.95 29.02 -42.32
C ASN A 18 -16.38 28.26 -41.05
N LYS A 19 -17.67 28.30 -40.67
CA LYS A 19 -18.19 27.48 -39.57
C LYS A 19 -18.19 26.00 -39.92
N MET A 20 -18.60 25.64 -41.14
CA MET A 20 -18.62 24.27 -41.64
C MET A 20 -17.21 23.67 -41.72
N LEU A 21 -16.21 24.46 -42.10
CA LEU A 21 -14.80 24.05 -42.13
C LEU A 21 -14.24 23.83 -40.72
N LYS A 22 -14.59 24.70 -39.75
CA LYS A 22 -14.21 24.52 -38.34
C LYS A 22 -14.85 23.28 -37.72
N THR A 23 -16.12 23.00 -38.01
CA THR A 23 -16.80 21.81 -37.47
C THR A 23 -16.27 20.51 -38.08
N THR A 24 -16.00 20.48 -39.39
CA THR A 24 -15.37 19.33 -40.04
C THR A 24 -13.96 19.06 -39.49
N ASN A 25 -13.13 20.09 -39.32
CA ASN A 25 -11.83 19.94 -38.68
C ASN A 25 -11.92 19.40 -37.24
N LEU A 26 -12.87 19.88 -36.44
CA LEU A 26 -13.09 19.38 -35.08
C LEU A 26 -13.52 17.90 -35.08
N LEU A 27 -14.38 17.49 -36.02
CA LEU A 27 -14.81 16.09 -36.18
C LEU A 27 -13.64 15.17 -36.55
N PHE A 28 -12.74 15.61 -37.44
CA PHE A 28 -11.53 14.85 -37.78
C PHE A 28 -10.58 14.71 -36.57
N GLN A 29 -10.39 15.79 -35.81
CA GLN A 29 -9.60 15.74 -34.58
C GLN A 29 -10.20 14.76 -33.56
N LEU A 30 -11.52 14.85 -33.32
CA LEU A 30 -12.23 13.91 -32.44
C LEU A 30 -12.06 12.46 -32.88
N LYS A 31 -12.20 12.17 -34.19
CA LYS A 31 -12.01 10.83 -34.74
C LYS A 31 -10.60 10.30 -34.47
N SER A 32 -9.56 11.08 -34.77
CA SER A 32 -8.17 10.69 -34.54
C SER A 32 -7.85 10.44 -33.05
N ILE A 33 -8.42 11.23 -32.15
CA ILE A 33 -8.32 11.04 -30.70
C ILE A 33 -8.97 9.70 -30.30
N TYR A 34 -10.15 9.41 -30.85
CA TYR A 34 -10.89 8.17 -30.58
C TYR A 34 -10.11 6.94 -31.04
N GLU A 35 -9.58 6.95 -32.27
CA GLU A 35 -8.77 5.86 -32.82
C GLU A 35 -7.50 5.62 -31.99
N ARG A 36 -6.81 6.70 -31.59
CA ARG A 36 -5.62 6.59 -30.74
C ARG A 36 -5.95 5.99 -29.37
N ARG A 37 -7.07 6.40 -28.76
CA ARG A 37 -7.53 5.86 -27.47
C ARG A 37 -7.93 4.39 -27.59
N LEU A 38 -8.60 4.01 -28.69
CA LEU A 38 -8.99 2.63 -28.95
C LEU A 38 -7.77 1.71 -29.10
N ASN A 39 -6.74 2.16 -29.82
CA ASN A 39 -5.47 1.44 -29.95
C ASN A 39 -4.75 1.29 -28.60
N LEU A 40 -4.71 2.35 -27.79
CA LEU A 40 -4.13 2.28 -26.44
C LEU A 40 -4.88 1.27 -25.55
N LEU A 41 -6.22 1.25 -25.61
CA LEU A 41 -7.01 0.25 -24.90
C LEU A 41 -6.69 -1.17 -25.36
N HIS A 42 -6.65 -1.42 -26.67
CA HIS A 42 -6.31 -2.75 -27.21
C HIS A 42 -4.92 -3.22 -26.78
N THR A 43 -3.91 -2.36 -26.88
CA THR A 43 -2.55 -2.70 -26.44
C THR A 43 -2.47 -2.97 -24.93
N SER A 44 -3.15 -2.17 -24.12
CA SER A 44 -3.24 -2.38 -22.67
C SER A 44 -3.93 -3.71 -22.32
N THR A 45 -5.04 -4.04 -23.00
CA THR A 45 -5.76 -5.29 -22.79
C THR A 45 -4.92 -6.50 -23.21
N HIS A 46 -4.24 -6.41 -24.35
CA HIS A 46 -3.32 -7.45 -24.81
C HIS A 46 -2.16 -7.66 -23.83
N TYR A 47 -1.54 -6.58 -23.34
CA TYR A 47 -0.49 -6.66 -22.32
C TYR A 47 -1.00 -7.30 -21.02
N PHE A 48 -2.18 -6.90 -20.54
CA PHE A 48 -2.78 -7.49 -19.34
C PHE A 48 -3.06 -8.98 -19.50
N ASN A 49 -3.67 -9.38 -20.61
CA ASN A 49 -3.99 -10.78 -20.88
C ASN A 49 -2.74 -11.66 -20.98
N ASN A 50 -1.67 -11.16 -21.62
CA ASN A 50 -0.41 -11.92 -21.73
C ASN A 50 0.32 -12.07 -20.39
N ASN A 51 0.17 -11.11 -19.48
CA ASN A 51 0.76 -11.16 -18.15
C ASN A 51 -0.17 -11.76 -17.09
N GLN A 52 -1.38 -12.18 -17.46
CA GLN A 52 -2.39 -12.66 -16.53
C GLN A 52 -1.92 -13.89 -15.75
N SER A 53 -1.16 -14.80 -16.37
CA SER A 53 -0.57 -15.97 -15.71
C SER A 53 0.46 -15.57 -14.65
N GLU A 54 1.36 -14.64 -14.96
CA GLU A 54 2.35 -14.11 -14.03
C GLU A 54 1.68 -13.36 -12.87
N ILE A 55 0.64 -12.56 -13.16
CA ILE A 55 -0.16 -11.87 -12.14
C ILE A 55 -0.83 -12.89 -11.20
N ASN A 56 -1.44 -13.94 -11.76
CA ASN A 56 -2.07 -14.98 -10.97
C ASN A 56 -1.06 -15.78 -10.14
N GLN A 57 0.14 -16.03 -10.67
CA GLN A 57 1.23 -16.66 -9.92
C GLN A 57 1.68 -15.78 -8.75
N LYS A 58 1.92 -14.47 -8.98
CA LYS A 58 2.28 -13.51 -7.92
C LYS A 58 1.19 -13.43 -6.85
N LYS A 59 -0.08 -13.40 -7.24
CA LYS A 59 -1.21 -13.46 -6.29
C LYS A 59 -1.20 -14.75 -5.47
N GLY A 60 -0.91 -15.90 -6.10
CA GLY A 60 -0.80 -17.19 -5.43
C GLY A 60 0.33 -17.22 -4.39
N VAL A 61 1.51 -16.68 -4.74
CA VAL A 61 2.64 -16.53 -3.82
C VAL A 61 2.27 -15.63 -2.65
N PHE A 62 1.74 -14.43 -2.92
CA PHE A 62 1.29 -13.49 -1.89
C PHE A 62 0.28 -14.12 -0.92
N LEU A 63 -0.72 -14.84 -1.45
CA LEU A 63 -1.73 -15.51 -0.63
C LEU A 63 -1.10 -16.59 0.26
N LYS A 64 -0.19 -17.40 -0.29
CA LYS A 64 0.52 -18.45 0.44
C LYS A 64 1.36 -17.86 1.58
N GLU A 65 2.11 -16.80 1.32
CA GLU A 65 2.94 -16.11 2.31
C GLU A 65 2.06 -15.50 3.41
N THR A 66 0.94 -14.86 3.04
CA THR A 66 -0.02 -14.29 3.99
C THR A 66 -0.60 -15.37 4.92
N ILE A 67 -1.00 -16.52 4.38
CA ILE A 67 -1.48 -17.66 5.18
C ILE A 67 -0.38 -18.16 6.13
N SER A 68 0.86 -18.23 5.65
CA SER A 68 2.00 -18.64 6.47
C SER A 68 2.23 -17.66 7.63
N TYR A 69 2.19 -16.36 7.38
CA TYR A 69 2.30 -15.31 8.40
C TYR A 69 1.22 -15.46 9.49
N LEU A 70 -0.05 -15.59 9.09
CA LEU A 70 -1.16 -15.75 10.04
C LEU A 70 -1.04 -17.02 10.88
N ASN A 71 -0.53 -18.11 10.30
CA ASN A 71 -0.27 -19.34 11.03
C ASN A 71 0.86 -19.17 12.06
N CYS A 72 1.94 -18.47 11.71
CA CYS A 72 3.02 -18.15 12.63
C CYS A 72 2.51 -17.32 13.81
N GLU A 73 1.75 -16.24 13.57
CA GLU A 73 1.18 -15.42 14.64
C GLU A 73 0.25 -16.21 15.55
N ARG A 74 -0.64 -17.04 14.98
CA ARG A 74 -1.55 -17.88 15.76
C ARG A 74 -0.79 -18.84 16.67
N SER A 75 0.26 -19.49 16.16
CA SER A 75 1.11 -20.38 16.96
C SER A 75 1.85 -19.63 18.06
N ALA A 76 2.43 -18.46 17.75
CA ALA A 76 3.09 -17.61 18.73
C ALA A 76 2.15 -17.19 19.87
N LEU A 77 0.96 -16.69 19.53
CA LEU A 77 -0.05 -16.29 20.50
C LEU A 77 -0.52 -17.47 21.36
N SER A 78 -0.64 -18.66 20.77
CA SER A 78 -0.96 -19.89 21.51
C SER A 78 0.12 -20.22 22.54
N CYS A 79 1.40 -20.19 22.16
CA CYS A 79 2.51 -20.41 23.09
C CYS A 79 2.51 -19.35 24.21
N ILE A 80 2.34 -18.07 23.87
CA ILE A 80 2.27 -16.97 24.84
C ILE A 80 1.14 -17.19 25.85
N LYS A 81 -0.05 -17.58 25.39
CA LYS A 81 -1.22 -17.87 26.24
C LYS A 81 -0.96 -19.03 27.21
N ASN A 82 -0.17 -20.02 26.78
CA ASN A 82 0.22 -21.16 27.59
C ASN A 82 1.46 -20.89 28.48
N ASN A 83 1.99 -19.67 28.47
CA ASN A 83 3.23 -19.27 29.16
C ASN A 83 4.50 -19.97 28.63
N GLU A 84 4.46 -20.49 27.40
CA GLU A 84 5.58 -21.13 26.70
C GLU A 84 6.39 -20.08 25.93
N TYR A 85 6.93 -19.08 26.64
CA TYR A 85 7.51 -17.88 26.02
C TYR A 85 8.68 -18.17 25.08
N SER A 86 9.60 -19.07 25.44
CA SER A 86 10.71 -19.47 24.58
C SER A 86 10.24 -20.11 23.27
N SER A 87 9.13 -20.85 23.30
CA SER A 87 8.55 -21.51 22.13
C SER A 87 7.88 -20.54 21.17
N ALA A 88 7.48 -19.35 21.62
CA ALA A 88 6.86 -18.32 20.78
C ALA A 88 7.86 -17.61 19.86
N LEU A 89 9.10 -17.41 20.31
CA LEU A 89 10.16 -16.70 19.58
C LEU A 89 10.39 -17.18 18.13
N PRO A 90 10.54 -18.50 17.83
CA PRO A 90 10.76 -18.95 16.46
C PRO A 90 9.59 -18.61 15.53
N TYR A 91 8.35 -18.69 16.01
CA TYR A 91 7.18 -18.32 15.23
C TYR A 91 7.13 -16.81 14.96
N LEU A 92 7.45 -15.98 15.96
CA LEU A 92 7.52 -14.53 15.80
C LEU A 92 8.65 -14.11 14.84
N GLN A 93 9.80 -14.79 14.90
CA GLN A 93 10.90 -14.54 13.97
C GLN A 93 10.52 -14.91 12.53
N GLN A 94 9.90 -16.07 12.32
CA GLN A 94 9.39 -16.47 11.01
C GLN A 94 8.33 -15.48 10.49
N SER A 95 7.49 -14.95 11.38
CA SER A 95 6.52 -13.90 11.04
C SER A 95 7.19 -12.63 10.51
N ILE A 96 8.29 -12.18 11.13
CA ILE A 96 9.08 -11.02 10.65
C ILE A 96 9.63 -11.27 9.25
N ASP A 97 10.22 -12.45 9.02
CA ASP A 97 10.86 -12.79 7.75
C ASP A 97 9.84 -12.79 6.61
N ILE A 98 8.65 -13.36 6.85
CA ILE A 98 7.54 -13.34 5.89
C ILE A 98 7.03 -11.91 5.68
N GLN A 99 6.82 -11.14 6.75
CA GLN A 99 6.34 -9.77 6.62
C GLN A 99 7.31 -8.89 5.82
N LYS A 100 8.62 -9.07 5.96
CA LYS A 100 9.63 -8.35 5.16
C LYS A 100 9.64 -8.76 3.68
N GLN A 101 9.15 -9.96 3.36
CA GLN A 101 9.00 -10.42 1.97
C GLN A 101 7.74 -9.83 1.33
N ILE A 102 6.62 -9.85 2.07
CA ILE A 102 5.31 -9.39 1.58
C ILE A 102 5.24 -7.86 1.58
N PHE A 103 5.68 -7.24 2.67
CA PHE A 103 5.58 -5.81 2.91
C PHE A 103 7.00 -5.22 2.91
N HIS A 104 7.18 -4.07 2.27
CA HIS A 104 8.45 -3.34 2.34
C HIS A 104 8.87 -3.13 3.81
N SER A 105 10.18 -3.00 4.05
CA SER A 105 10.86 -3.22 5.34
C SER A 105 10.47 -2.33 6.54
N ASP A 106 9.45 -1.48 6.43
CA ASP A 106 8.99 -0.58 7.49
C ASP A 106 7.46 -0.59 7.67
N HIS A 107 6.76 -1.65 7.22
CA HIS A 107 5.29 -1.68 7.34
C HIS A 107 4.83 -1.71 8.81
N LEU A 108 3.76 -0.99 9.15
CA LEU A 108 3.21 -0.93 10.52
C LEU A 108 2.91 -2.31 11.12
N ASN A 109 2.57 -3.32 10.31
CA ASN A 109 2.38 -4.70 10.79
C ASN A 109 3.60 -5.26 11.55
N LEU A 110 4.82 -4.85 11.19
CA LEU A 110 6.03 -5.28 11.89
C LEU A 110 6.06 -4.81 13.36
N THR A 111 5.40 -3.68 13.69
CA THR A 111 5.39 -3.13 15.05
C THR A 111 4.73 -4.10 16.01
N PHE A 112 3.59 -4.69 15.61
CA PHE A 112 2.89 -5.67 16.42
C PHE A 112 3.77 -6.88 16.74
N THR A 113 4.45 -7.45 15.73
CA THR A 113 5.33 -8.60 15.95
C THR A 113 6.54 -8.25 16.81
N TYR A 114 7.15 -7.07 16.63
CA TYR A 114 8.23 -6.60 17.50
C TYR A 114 7.77 -6.40 18.94
N ASP A 115 6.58 -5.84 19.17
CA ASP A 115 6.03 -5.68 20.52
C ASP A 115 5.78 -7.03 21.19
N GLN A 116 5.27 -8.03 20.46
CA GLN A 116 5.11 -9.39 20.99
C GLN A 116 6.45 -10.01 21.38
N ILE A 117 7.50 -9.80 20.59
CA ILE A 117 8.86 -10.28 20.94
C ILE A 117 9.37 -9.55 22.18
N GLY A 118 9.17 -8.23 22.26
CA GLY A 118 9.51 -7.43 23.44
C GLY A 118 8.86 -8.00 24.71
N PHE A 119 7.56 -8.25 24.64
CA PHE A 119 6.79 -8.85 25.73
C PHE A 119 7.29 -10.25 26.11
N VAL A 120 7.60 -11.09 25.11
CA VAL A 120 8.16 -12.43 25.36
C VAL A 120 9.50 -12.33 26.09
N TYR A 121 10.38 -11.41 25.70
CA TYR A 121 11.65 -11.21 26.40
C TYR A 121 11.48 -10.67 27.82
N GLU A 122 10.49 -9.81 28.08
CA GLU A 122 10.15 -9.43 29.45
C GLU A 122 9.79 -10.64 30.31
N LYS A 123 8.96 -11.53 29.77
CA LYS A 123 8.54 -12.75 30.47
C LYS A 123 9.66 -13.75 30.68
N LEU A 124 10.72 -13.67 29.88
CA LEU A 124 11.94 -14.45 30.02
C LEU A 124 12.99 -13.76 30.91
N ASN A 125 12.66 -12.64 31.57
CA ASN A 125 13.60 -11.83 32.38
C ASN A 125 14.82 -11.35 31.57
N ARG A 126 14.62 -10.99 30.31
CA ARG A 126 15.63 -10.48 29.38
C ARG A 126 15.31 -9.03 28.97
N PRO A 127 15.46 -8.06 29.88
CA PRO A 127 14.95 -6.71 29.68
C PRO A 127 15.72 -5.91 28.63
N ASN A 128 17.00 -6.21 28.38
CA ASN A 128 17.78 -5.51 27.35
C ASN A 128 17.26 -5.87 25.95
N GLU A 129 17.01 -7.16 25.74
CA GLU A 129 16.42 -7.68 24.51
C GLU A 129 15.01 -7.14 24.33
N ALA A 130 14.19 -7.13 25.39
CA ALA A 130 12.85 -6.55 25.34
C ALA A 130 12.87 -5.08 24.86
N LEU A 131 13.72 -4.25 25.46
CA LEU A 131 13.88 -2.84 25.06
C LEU A 131 14.29 -2.69 23.60
N SER A 132 15.23 -3.51 23.12
CA SER A 132 15.68 -3.43 21.73
C SER A 132 14.54 -3.67 20.73
N PHE A 133 13.62 -4.59 21.04
CA PHE A 133 12.47 -4.87 20.17
C PHE A 133 11.38 -3.80 20.28
N TYR A 134 11.10 -3.28 21.48
CA TYR A 134 10.20 -2.13 21.63
C TYR A 134 10.72 -0.87 20.94
N GLU A 135 12.03 -0.65 20.94
CA GLU A 135 12.66 0.45 20.18
C GLU A 135 12.49 0.29 18.67
N LEU A 136 12.62 -0.93 18.14
CA LEU A 136 12.35 -1.21 16.72
C LEU A 136 10.90 -0.88 16.35
N SER A 137 9.94 -1.29 17.19
CA SER A 137 8.51 -0.96 17.02
C SER A 137 8.27 0.55 17.05
N LEU A 138 8.80 1.24 18.07
CA LEU A 138 8.68 2.68 18.24
C LEU A 138 9.25 3.46 17.05
N ASN A 139 10.41 3.03 16.52
CA ASN A 139 11.05 3.69 15.38
C ASN A 139 10.19 3.63 14.11
N ILE A 140 9.53 2.51 13.85
CA ILE A 140 8.59 2.38 12.74
C ILE A 140 7.35 3.25 12.97
N ARG A 141 6.75 3.19 14.17
CA ARG A 141 5.59 4.01 14.55
C ARG A 141 5.89 5.50 14.38
N LYS A 142 7.04 5.99 14.86
CA LYS A 142 7.49 7.40 14.71
C LYS A 142 7.67 7.85 13.26
N LYS A 143 8.09 6.94 12.38
CA LYS A 143 8.32 7.24 10.97
C LYS A 143 7.00 7.42 10.20
N ILE A 144 5.95 6.72 10.61
CA ILE A 144 4.70 6.60 9.84
C ILE A 144 3.55 7.39 10.48
N LEU A 145 3.46 7.40 11.80
CA LEU A 145 2.33 7.94 12.54
C LEU A 145 2.58 9.39 12.97
N PRO A 146 1.50 10.21 13.09
CA PRO A 146 1.56 11.51 13.75
C PRO A 146 2.06 11.40 15.20
N ASN A 147 2.68 12.46 15.70
CA ASN A 147 3.29 12.49 17.04
C ASN A 147 2.30 12.28 18.20
N ASP A 148 1.01 12.52 17.99
CA ASP A 148 -0.08 12.39 18.96
C ASP A 148 -0.85 11.06 18.84
N HIS A 149 -0.37 10.14 18.00
CA HIS A 149 -1.02 8.84 17.81
C HIS A 149 -0.90 7.96 19.05
N ILE A 150 -2.01 7.30 19.43
CA ILE A 150 -2.10 6.47 20.65
C ILE A 150 -1.06 5.33 20.69
N ASP A 151 -0.75 4.73 19.54
CA ASP A 151 0.26 3.68 19.44
C ASP A 151 1.66 4.15 19.88
N LEU A 152 2.00 5.44 19.76
CA LEU A 152 3.28 5.94 20.29
C LEU A 152 3.28 5.87 21.83
N ALA A 153 2.17 6.21 22.47
CA ALA A 153 2.03 6.12 23.92
C ALA A 153 2.17 4.67 24.41
N GLU A 154 1.54 3.71 23.73
CA GLU A 154 1.66 2.28 24.05
C GLU A 154 3.13 1.81 24.01
N SER A 155 3.88 2.20 22.99
CA SER A 155 5.31 1.86 22.91
C SER A 155 6.12 2.45 24.06
N TYR A 156 5.85 3.70 24.45
CA TYR A 156 6.52 4.32 25.60
C TYR A 156 6.15 3.64 26.91
N ASP A 157 4.88 3.27 27.10
CA ASP A 157 4.42 2.55 28.29
C ASP A 157 5.09 1.18 28.41
N ASN A 158 5.21 0.44 27.31
CA ASN A 158 5.93 -0.84 27.27
C ASN A 158 7.39 -0.67 27.70
N MET A 159 8.09 0.31 27.14
CA MET A 159 9.49 0.60 27.52
C MET A 159 9.62 1.04 28.98
N ALA A 160 8.71 1.90 29.46
CA ALA A 160 8.69 2.36 30.85
C ALA A 160 8.50 1.20 31.84
N ASN A 161 7.61 0.26 31.53
CA ASN A 161 7.42 -0.95 32.31
C ASN A 161 8.70 -1.78 32.43
N VAL A 162 9.48 -1.90 31.36
CA VAL A 162 10.77 -2.60 31.39
C VAL A 162 11.78 -1.85 32.26
N PHE A 163 11.88 -0.53 32.14
CA PHE A 163 12.79 0.27 32.97
C PHE A 163 12.45 0.19 34.45
N ILE A 164 11.16 0.26 34.81
CA ILE A 164 10.70 0.12 36.20
C ILE A 164 11.15 -1.25 36.74
N ARG A 165 10.95 -2.33 35.99
CA ARG A 165 11.35 -3.69 36.41
C ARG A 165 12.86 -3.88 36.54
N LYS A 166 13.69 -3.10 35.83
CA LYS A 166 15.16 -3.15 35.99
C LYS A 166 15.65 -2.46 37.26
N LEU A 167 14.83 -1.59 37.85
CA LEU A 167 15.21 -0.75 38.99
C LEU A 167 14.81 -1.35 40.36
N ILE A 168 14.04 -2.43 40.37
CA ILE A 168 13.54 -3.12 41.57
C ILE A 168 14.23 -4.48 41.67
#